data_AF-A0AA36A7Y7-F1
#
_entry.id   AF-A0AA36A7Y7-F1
#
_cell.length_a   1.000
_cell.length_b   1.000
_cell.length_c   1.000
_cell.angle_alpha   90.00
_cell.angle_beta   90.00
_cell.angle_gamma   90.00
#
_symmetry.space_group_name_H-M   'P 1'
#
loop_
_entity.id
_entity.type
_entity.pdbx_description
1 polymer ?
#
loop_
_entity_poly.entity_id
_entity_poly.type
_entity_poly.pdbx_seq_one_letter_code
_entity_poly.pdbx_strand_id
1 'polypeptide(L)'
;MPAVIDKALDFINGMNTSASSPEPMDESTAKGILKYLKELGFPASAADVTARGEQEGWNPGFTQKLAGWAEKFESGERVLIKNPEYFSLYMREQLQELVEVERA
;
A
#
# COMPACT_ATOMS: atom_id res chain seq x y z
N MET A 1 -14.04 -3.05 2.83
CA MET A 1 -12.62 -3.25 2.49
C MET A 1 -12.15 -4.49 3.26
N PRO A 2 -11.40 -5.44 2.65
CA PRO A 2 -10.76 -6.54 3.37
C PRO A 2 -9.83 -6.03 4.47
N ALA A 3 -9.73 -6.75 5.60
CA ALA A 3 -8.93 -6.35 6.76
C ALA A 3 -7.44 -6.28 6.43
N VAL A 4 -6.94 -7.13 5.53
CA VAL A 4 -5.56 -7.05 5.03
C VAL A 4 -5.30 -5.73 4.28
N ILE A 5 -6.28 -5.25 3.49
CA ILE A 5 -6.15 -3.98 2.77
C ILE A 5 -6.22 -2.81 3.74
N ASP A 6 -7.14 -2.84 4.70
CA ASP A 6 -7.22 -1.82 5.76
C ASP A 6 -5.90 -1.72 6.53
N LYS A 7 -5.31 -2.86 6.94
CA LYS A 7 -4.03 -2.89 7.65
C LYS A 7 -2.87 -2.38 6.81
N ALA A 8 -2.84 -2.71 5.53
CA ALA A 8 -1.83 -2.21 4.61
C ALA A 8 -1.91 -0.69 4.47
N LEU A 9 -3.12 -0.14 4.40
CA LEU A 9 -3.33 1.30 4.35
C LEU A 9 -3.02 1.99 5.70
N ASP A 10 -3.17 1.30 6.84
CA ASP A 10 -2.71 1.81 8.14
C ASP A 10 -1.18 1.98 8.19
N PHE A 11 -0.41 1.04 7.62
CA PHE A 11 1.05 1.19 7.52
C PHE A 11 1.43 2.43 6.69
N ILE A 12 0.67 2.69 5.63
CA ILE A 12 0.86 3.88 4.78
C ILE A 12 0.43 5.15 5.52
N ASN A 13 -0.63 5.10 6.32
CA ASN A 13 -1.06 6.23 7.14
C ASN A 13 0.01 6.67 8.16
N GLY A 14 0.85 5.73 8.62
CA GLY A 14 1.99 6.00 9.49
C GLY A 14 3.19 6.67 8.81
N MET A 15 3.18 6.85 7.49
CA MET A 15 4.22 7.53 6.71
C MET A 15 4.03 9.06 6.71
N ASN A 16 4.91 9.81 6.03
CA ASN A 16 4.72 11.25 5.84
C ASN A 16 3.67 11.55 4.75
N THR A 17 2.39 11.28 5.04
CA THR A 17 1.26 11.49 4.12
C THR A 17 0.92 12.96 3.87
N SER A 18 1.53 13.88 4.63
CA SER A 18 1.39 15.33 4.45
C SER A 18 2.21 15.88 3.27
N ALA A 19 3.28 15.19 2.88
CA ALA A 19 4.12 15.56 1.74
C ALA A 19 3.39 15.28 0.43
N SER A 20 3.53 16.15 -0.57
CA SER A 20 2.92 15.93 -1.90
C SER A 20 3.54 14.79 -2.70
N SER A 21 4.72 14.32 -2.27
CA SER A 21 5.39 13.14 -2.80
C SER A 21 5.93 12.32 -1.64
N PRO A 22 5.75 10.99 -1.66
CA PRO A 22 6.42 10.12 -0.70
C PRO A 22 7.94 10.30 -0.79
N GLU A 23 8.61 10.20 0.35
CA GLU A 23 10.07 10.16 0.41
C GLU A 23 10.60 8.82 -0.13
N PRO A 24 11.90 8.68 -0.48
CA PRO A 24 12.41 7.46 -1.10
C PRO A 24 12.17 6.16 -0.31
N MET A 25 12.18 6.27 1.03
CA MET A 25 11.87 5.15 1.93
C MET A 25 10.38 4.81 1.86
N ASP A 26 9.50 5.79 2.13
CA ASP A 26 8.04 5.63 2.07
C ASP A 26 7.57 5.15 0.70
N GLU A 27 8.12 5.69 -0.39
CA GLU A 27 7.83 5.25 -1.76
C GLU A 27 8.14 3.76 -1.94
N SER A 28 9.31 3.30 -1.50
CA SER A 28 9.71 1.90 -1.68
C SER A 28 8.87 0.98 -0.82
N THR A 29 8.58 1.37 0.43
CA THR A 29 7.74 0.62 1.36
C THR A 29 6.31 0.53 0.86
N ALA A 30 5.69 1.64 0.47
CA ALA A 30 4.32 1.67 -0.04
C ALA A 30 4.16 0.81 -1.30
N LYS A 31 5.11 0.90 -2.25
CA LYS A 31 5.10 0.02 -3.42
C LYS A 31 5.30 -1.45 -3.04
N GLY A 32 6.14 -1.74 -2.06
CA GLY A 32 6.34 -3.09 -1.52
C GLY A 32 5.05 -3.68 -0.95
N ILE A 33 4.34 -2.90 -0.14
CA ILE A 33 3.03 -3.25 0.43
C ILE A 33 2.03 -3.54 -0.69
N LEU A 34 1.83 -2.61 -1.63
CA LEU A 34 0.86 -2.76 -2.73
C LEU A 34 1.16 -3.98 -3.62
N LYS A 35 2.45 -4.22 -3.92
CA LYS A 35 2.87 -5.41 -4.66
C LYS A 35 2.51 -6.69 -3.90
N TYR A 36 2.82 -6.74 -2.60
CA TYR A 36 2.62 -7.91 -1.78
C TYR A 36 1.14 -8.23 -1.56
N LEU A 37 0.30 -7.21 -1.38
CA LEU A 37 -1.16 -7.35 -1.38
C LEU A 37 -1.66 -8.07 -2.64
N LYS A 38 -1.17 -7.70 -3.82
CA LYS A 38 -1.51 -8.41 -5.05
C LYS A 38 -1.00 -9.85 -5.08
N GLU A 39 0.22 -10.11 -4.60
CA GLU A 39 0.78 -11.47 -4.49
C GLU A 39 -0.05 -12.36 -3.57
N LEU A 40 -0.63 -11.78 -2.51
CA LEU A 40 -1.56 -12.45 -1.59
C LEU A 40 -2.96 -12.64 -2.17
N GLY A 41 -3.28 -12.05 -3.33
CA GLY A 41 -4.60 -12.13 -3.98
C GLY A 41 -5.61 -11.07 -3.53
N PHE A 42 -5.16 -10.05 -2.78
CA PHE A 42 -5.99 -8.94 -2.29
C PHE A 42 -5.42 -7.60 -2.77
N PRO A 43 -5.37 -7.33 -4.09
CA PRO A 43 -4.86 -6.06 -4.58
C PRO A 43 -5.70 -4.90 -4.02
N ALA A 44 -5.04 -3.87 -3.50
CA ALA A 44 -5.70 -2.60 -3.21
C ALA A 44 -6.01 -1.89 -4.52
N SER A 45 -7.25 -1.43 -4.70
CA SER A 45 -7.64 -0.65 -5.85
C SER A 45 -7.27 0.83 -5.69
N ALA A 46 -7.20 1.57 -6.79
CA ALA A 46 -7.05 3.02 -6.75
C ALA A 46 -8.18 3.71 -5.96
N ALA A 47 -9.40 3.13 -5.98
CA ALA A 47 -10.54 3.63 -5.23
C ALA A 47 -10.38 3.45 -3.73
N ASP A 48 -9.87 2.28 -3.28
CA ASP A 48 -9.58 2.02 -1.86
C ASP A 48 -8.57 3.05 -1.31
N VAL A 49 -7.50 3.30 -2.07
CA VAL A 49 -6.48 4.29 -1.72
C VAL A 49 -7.06 5.70 -1.66
N THR A 50 -7.87 6.08 -2.64
CA THR A 50 -8.46 7.43 -2.71
C THR A 50 -9.43 7.66 -1.55
N ALA A 51 -10.32 6.70 -1.29
CA ALA A 51 -11.26 6.76 -0.18
C ALA A 51 -10.54 6.86 1.17
N ARG A 52 -9.45 6.11 1.37
CA ARG A 52 -8.65 6.22 2.59
C ARG A 52 -7.93 7.56 2.70
N GLY A 53 -7.35 8.05 1.60
CA GLY A 53 -6.69 9.34 1.57
C GLY A 53 -7.62 10.50 1.93
N GLU A 54 -8.88 10.45 1.45
CA GLU A 54 -9.92 11.41 1.83
C GLU A 54 -10.31 11.30 3.30
N GLN A 55 -10.50 10.07 3.80
CA GLN A 55 -10.86 9.81 5.19
C GLN A 55 -9.81 10.31 6.18
N GLU A 56 -8.53 10.07 5.88
CA GLU A 56 -7.39 10.36 6.77
C GLU A 56 -6.78 11.76 6.52
N GLY A 57 -7.25 12.47 5.49
CA GLY A 57 -6.76 13.81 5.15
C GLY A 57 -5.34 13.82 4.58
N TRP A 58 -4.97 12.79 3.81
CA TRP A 58 -3.68 12.73 3.12
C TRP A 58 -3.55 13.87 2.10
N ASN A 59 -2.31 14.23 1.80
CA ASN A 59 -2.04 15.17 0.73
C ASN A 59 -2.60 14.63 -0.61
N PRO A 60 -3.30 15.44 -1.42
CA PRO A 60 -3.84 14.98 -2.71
C PRO A 60 -2.77 14.44 -3.66
N GLY A 61 -1.57 15.05 -3.67
CA GLY A 61 -0.45 14.59 -4.49
C GLY A 61 0.11 13.24 -4.04
N PHE A 62 0.16 13.01 -2.72
CA PHE A 62 0.52 11.71 -2.14
C PHE A 62 -0.48 10.64 -2.55
N THR A 63 -1.77 10.93 -2.33
CA THR A 63 -2.88 10.02 -2.61
C THR A 63 -2.91 9.64 -4.09
N GLN A 64 -2.76 10.62 -4.99
CA GLN A 64 -2.74 10.38 -6.43
C GLN A 64 -1.57 9.48 -6.86
N LYS A 65 -0.37 9.68 -6.30
CA LYS A 65 0.78 8.82 -6.60
C LYS A 65 0.55 7.39 -6.15
N LEU A 66 0.03 7.21 -4.94
CA LEU A 66 -0.23 5.90 -4.38
C LEU A 66 -1.33 5.16 -5.14
N ALA A 67 -2.43 5.85 -5.48
CA ALA A 67 -3.50 5.32 -6.30
C ALA A 67 -2.99 4.90 -7.68
N GLY A 68 -2.11 5.70 -8.31
CA GLY A 68 -1.48 5.36 -9.57
C GLY A 68 -0.52 4.16 -9.49
N TRP A 69 0.08 3.87 -8.33
CA TRP A 69 0.83 2.62 -8.14
C TRP A 69 -0.09 1.43 -7.90
N ALA A 70 -1.16 1.61 -7.13
CA ALA A 70 -2.17 0.59 -6.88
C ALA A 70 -2.78 0.10 -8.20
N GLU A 71 -3.20 1.03 -9.08
CA GLU A 71 -3.71 0.72 -10.42
C GLU A 71 -2.71 -0.09 -11.25
N LYS A 72 -1.42 0.32 -11.27
CA LYS A 72 -0.38 -0.40 -12.01
C LYS A 72 -0.15 -1.81 -11.50
N PHE A 73 -0.13 -1.98 -10.18
CA PHE A 73 -0.03 -3.32 -9.62
C PHE A 73 -1.27 -4.14 -9.98
N GLU A 74 -2.47 -3.60 -9.79
CA GLU A 74 -3.73 -4.25 -10.12
C GLU A 74 -3.83 -4.65 -11.60
N SER A 75 -3.34 -3.82 -12.54
CA SER A 75 -3.28 -4.12 -13.98
C SER A 75 -2.19 -5.13 -14.36
N GLY A 76 -1.25 -5.42 -13.46
CA GLY A 76 -0.13 -6.34 -13.69
C GLY A 76 1.08 -5.68 -14.35
N GLU A 77 1.12 -4.35 -14.40
CA GLU A 77 2.29 -3.59 -14.84
C GLU A 77 3.46 -3.74 -13.87
N ARG A 78 4.67 -3.62 -14.41
CA ARG A 78 5.90 -3.63 -13.60
C ARG A 78 6.14 -2.24 -13.02
N VAL A 79 6.22 -2.17 -11.70
CA VAL A 79 6.60 -0.96 -10.97
C VAL A 79 7.98 -1.16 -10.34
N LEU A 80 8.89 -0.21 -10.55
CA LEU A 80 10.21 -0.23 -9.93
C LEU A 80 10.12 0.12 -8.44
N ILE A 81 10.67 -0.75 -7.61
CA ILE A 81 10.89 -0.55 -6.18
C ILE A 81 12.41 -0.41 -5.99
N LYS A 82 12.87 0.77 -5.61
CA LYS A 82 14.31 1.07 -5.55
C LYS A 82 15.00 0.32 -4.41
N ASN A 83 14.38 0.33 -3.22
CA ASN A 83 14.93 -0.22 -1.99
C ASN A 83 13.90 -1.19 -1.37
N PRO A 84 13.75 -2.40 -1.92
CA PRO A 84 12.73 -3.36 -1.48
C PRO A 84 12.88 -3.79 -0.01
N GLU A 85 14.07 -3.64 0.58
CA GLU A 85 14.39 -3.96 1.97
C GLU A 85 13.67 -3.07 2.99
N TYR A 86 13.19 -1.89 2.61
CA TYR A 86 12.39 -1.05 3.51
C TYR A 86 11.01 -1.63 3.81
N PHE A 87 10.49 -2.47 2.92
CA PHE A 87 9.33 -3.29 3.22
C PHE A 87 9.76 -4.50 4.06
N SER A 88 9.73 -4.31 5.37
CA SER A 88 10.32 -5.24 6.34
C SER A 88 9.59 -6.59 6.41
N LEU A 89 10.30 -7.60 6.92
CA LEU A 89 9.73 -8.92 7.19
C LEU A 89 8.53 -8.83 8.15
N TYR A 90 8.62 -7.99 9.18
CA TYR A 90 7.53 -7.76 10.13
C TYR A 90 6.23 -7.31 9.43
N MET A 91 6.31 -6.34 8.50
CA MET A 91 5.13 -5.89 7.77
C MET A 91 4.54 -7.00 6.89
N ARG A 92 5.39 -7.84 6.28
CA ARG A 92 4.95 -8.99 5.48
C ARG A 92 4.21 -10.01 6.32
N GLU A 93 4.79 -10.42 7.45
CA GLU A 93 4.20 -11.41 8.34
C GLU A 93 2.84 -10.94 8.87
N GLN A 94 2.71 -9.67 9.27
CA GLN A 94 1.45 -9.11 9.73
C GLN A 94 0.35 -9.10 8.66
N LEU A 95 0.69 -8.82 7.40
CA LEU A 95 -0.29 -8.89 6.31
C LEU A 95 -0.66 -10.33 5.96
N GLN A 96 0.31 -11.25 5.99
CA GLN A 96 0.07 -12.66 5.72
C GLN A 96 -0.82 -13.30 6.79
N GLU A 97 -0.57 -13.00 8.07
CA GLU A 97 -1.37 -13.50 9.19
C GLU A 97 -2.85 -13.11 9.04
N LEU A 98 -3.13 -11.86 8.63
CA LEU A 98 -4.50 -11.42 8.37
C LEU A 98 -5.16 -12.17 7.22
N VAL A 99 -4.42 -12.50 6.17
CA VAL A 99 -4.94 -13.30 5.05
C VAL A 99 -5.24 -14.74 5.49
N GLU A 100 -4.42 -15.32 6.34
CA GLU A 100 -4.66 -16.65 6.90
C GLU A 100 -5.93 -16.67 7.76
N VAL A 101 -6.14 -15.64 8.57
CA VAL A 101 -7.37 -15.47 9.37
C VAL A 101 -8.61 -15.27 8.49
N GLU A 102 -8.51 -14.47 7.41
CA GLU A 102 -9.65 -14.24 6.49
C GLU A 102 -10.04 -15.48 5.68
N ARG A 103 -9.12 -16.44 5.51
CA ARG A 103 -9.34 -17.67 4.75
C ARG A 103 -9.79 -18.86 5.61
N ALA A 104 -9.71 -18.74 6.94
CA ALA A 104 -10.12 -19.76 7.90
C ALA A 104 -11.64 -19.73 8.16
#